data_AF-A0AAW2QEG8-F1
#
_entry.id   AF-A0AAW2QEG8-F1
#
_cell.length_a   1.000
_cell.length_b   1.000
_cell.length_c   1.000
_cell.angle_alpha   90.00
_cell.angle_beta   90.00
_cell.angle_gamma   90.00
#
_symmetry.space_group_name_H-M   'P 1'
#
loop_
_entity.id
_entity.type
_entity.pdbx_description
1 polymer ?
#
loop_
_entity_poly.entity_id
_entity_poly.type
_entity_poly.pdbx_seq_one_letter_code
_entity_poly.pdbx_strand_id
1 'polypeptide(L)'
;MLYGGEKEKKELGAIRKRWKTLHTKNPEKERRRGKCPLSPEEVGLMLRALGFGNDVHIYVASGEVYGGEETLAHLKALFPNFHTKETIASKEELAEFSSYSSRMAALDFIVCDKSDVFVTNNNGNMAKILAGKRRYFGHKPTIRPNSKKLYRLFLERDNMTWEAFASQVRTVQIGFMGEPNEATRGQTSEDTATIDNKNDPDQGTEVYSGEGNDDGYSEDEFDLSEAEYPEYDNGIPERVSANRKDSGSVLKPDQPELEEIVSD
;
A
#
# COMPACT_ATOMS: atom_id res chain seq x y z
N MET A 1 -11.43 -6.49 13.42
CA MET A 1 -12.31 -7.10 12.39
C MET A 1 -11.63 -7.18 11.03
N LEU A 2 -11.83 -8.30 10.34
CA LEU A 2 -11.94 -8.36 8.88
C LEU A 2 -13.45 -8.25 8.56
N TYR A 3 -13.83 -7.79 7.37
CA TYR A 3 -15.19 -7.27 7.10
C TYR A 3 -16.32 -8.31 7.17
N GLY A 4 -16.01 -9.60 7.02
CA GLY A 4 -16.95 -10.70 7.13
C GLY A 4 -16.99 -11.42 8.49
N GLY A 5 -16.46 -10.80 9.54
CA GLY A 5 -16.62 -11.28 10.92
C GLY A 5 -16.06 -12.70 11.17
N GLU A 6 -16.79 -13.50 11.94
CA GLU A 6 -16.38 -14.88 12.27
C GLU A 6 -16.41 -15.83 11.06
N LYS A 7 -17.29 -15.57 10.09
CA LYS A 7 -17.38 -16.38 8.86
C LYS A 7 -16.10 -16.26 8.04
N GLU A 8 -15.65 -15.03 7.78
CA GLU A 8 -14.40 -14.76 7.07
C GLU A 8 -13.19 -15.30 7.84
N LYS A 9 -13.14 -15.12 9.17
CA LYS A 9 -12.06 -15.70 10.01
C LYS A 9 -11.95 -17.21 9.84
N LYS A 10 -13.08 -17.93 9.78
CA LYS A 10 -13.14 -19.39 9.60
C LYS A 10 -12.69 -19.81 8.20
N GLU A 11 -13.17 -19.12 7.17
CA GLU A 11 -12.86 -19.40 5.75
C GLU A 11 -11.39 -19.10 5.44
N LEU A 12 -10.89 -17.92 5.79
CA LEU A 12 -9.47 -17.59 5.68
C LEU A 12 -8.61 -18.50 6.56
N GLY A 13 -9.07 -18.87 7.76
CA GLY A 13 -8.40 -19.85 8.61
C GLY A 13 -8.20 -21.20 7.91
N ALA A 14 -9.17 -21.67 7.13
CA ALA A 14 -9.05 -22.89 6.33
C ALA A 14 -8.07 -22.74 5.16
N ILE A 15 -8.01 -21.56 4.51
CA ILE A 15 -7.04 -21.26 3.44
C ILE A 15 -5.61 -21.17 4.01
N ARG A 16 -5.41 -20.47 5.14
CA ARG A 16 -4.09 -20.30 5.79
C ARG A 16 -3.45 -21.63 6.20
N LYS A 17 -4.23 -22.65 6.54
CA LYS A 17 -3.72 -24.02 6.80
C LYS A 17 -2.94 -24.63 5.63
N ARG A 18 -3.14 -24.14 4.39
CA ARG A 18 -2.39 -24.57 3.20
C ARG A 18 -0.98 -23.96 3.14
N TRP A 19 -0.72 -22.87 3.86
CA TRP A 19 0.50 -22.07 3.79
C TRP A 19 1.24 -22.11 5.13
N LYS A 20 2.10 -23.12 5.34
CA LYS A 20 2.77 -23.39 6.62
C LYS A 20 3.66 -22.24 7.13
N THR A 21 4.22 -21.44 6.22
CA THR A 21 5.10 -20.29 6.52
C THR A 21 4.33 -19.00 6.81
N LEU A 22 3.00 -18.96 6.60
CA LEU A 22 2.22 -17.73 6.74
C LEU A 22 1.93 -17.40 8.22
N HIS A 23 2.75 -16.53 8.81
CA HIS A 23 2.58 -16.08 10.19
C HIS A 23 1.20 -15.49 10.46
N THR A 24 0.54 -15.96 11.52
CA THR A 24 -0.78 -15.46 11.94
C THR A 24 -0.63 -14.11 12.64
N LYS A 25 -0.80 -13.02 11.88
CA LYS A 25 -0.87 -11.65 12.39
C LYS A 25 -2.26 -11.36 12.99
N ASN A 26 -2.31 -10.63 14.10
CA ASN A 26 -3.57 -10.17 14.71
C ASN A 26 -4.24 -9.11 13.79
N PRO A 27 -5.44 -9.37 13.24
CA PRO A 27 -6.06 -8.46 12.28
C PRO A 27 -6.36 -7.05 12.83
N GLU A 28 -6.63 -6.92 14.13
CA GLU A 28 -6.92 -5.62 14.77
C GLU A 28 -5.66 -4.83 15.08
N LYS A 29 -4.52 -5.50 15.28
CA LYS A 29 -3.22 -4.84 15.35
C LYS A 29 -2.83 -4.29 13.97
N GLU A 30 -2.98 -5.10 12.92
CA GLU A 30 -2.64 -4.68 11.55
C GLU A 30 -3.61 -3.61 11.01
N ARG A 31 -4.92 -3.69 11.34
CA ARG A 31 -5.89 -2.63 11.05
C ARG A 31 -5.51 -1.30 11.70
N ARG A 32 -5.16 -1.30 13.00
CA ARG A 32 -4.66 -0.12 13.71
C ARG A 32 -3.35 0.45 13.15
N ARG A 33 -2.54 -0.37 12.48
CA ARG A 33 -1.33 0.06 11.76
C ARG A 33 -1.62 0.59 10.35
N GLY A 34 -2.88 0.59 9.90
CA GLY A 34 -3.26 0.97 8.53
C GLY A 34 -2.88 -0.07 7.47
N LYS A 35 -2.54 -1.31 7.86
CA LYS A 35 -2.17 -2.40 6.93
C LYS A 35 -3.37 -3.17 6.37
N CYS A 36 -4.58 -2.92 6.87
CA CYS A 36 -5.81 -3.44 6.27
C CYS A 36 -6.41 -2.44 5.26
N PRO A 37 -7.05 -2.92 4.17
CA PRO A 37 -7.86 -2.07 3.29
C PRO A 37 -9.08 -1.51 4.04
N LEU A 38 -9.72 -0.48 3.49
CA LEU A 38 -11.01 0.05 3.94
C LEU A 38 -12.20 -0.79 3.41
N SER A 39 -13.36 -0.75 4.07
CA SER A 39 -14.59 -1.35 3.53
C SER A 39 -15.14 -0.52 2.37
N PRO A 40 -16.01 -1.08 1.52
CA PRO A 40 -16.81 -0.29 0.59
C PRO A 40 -17.57 0.88 1.27
N GLU A 41 -18.10 0.69 2.48
CA GLU A 41 -18.71 1.78 3.28
C GLU A 41 -17.67 2.85 3.66
N GLU A 42 -16.53 2.48 4.24
CA GLU A 42 -15.47 3.41 4.66
C GLU A 42 -14.87 4.17 3.46
N VAL A 43 -14.67 3.51 2.32
CA VAL A 43 -14.28 4.15 1.05
C VAL A 43 -15.36 5.15 0.62
N GLY A 44 -16.63 4.76 0.63
CA GLY A 44 -17.74 5.64 0.28
C GLY A 44 -17.81 6.89 1.17
N LEU A 45 -17.74 6.70 2.49
CA LEU A 45 -17.74 7.79 3.47
C LEU A 45 -16.54 8.73 3.29
N MET A 46 -15.34 8.18 3.02
CA MET A 46 -14.14 8.97 2.71
C MET A 46 -14.36 9.83 1.46
N LEU A 47 -14.88 9.26 0.37
CA LEU A 47 -15.13 10.00 -0.88
C LEU A 47 -16.19 11.10 -0.69
N ARG A 48 -17.29 10.81 0.02
CA ARG A 48 -18.31 11.81 0.35
C ARG A 48 -17.72 12.95 1.20
N ALA A 49 -16.85 12.64 2.15
CA ALA A 49 -16.16 13.63 2.99
C ALA A 49 -15.13 14.49 2.23
N LEU A 50 -14.48 13.91 1.20
CA LEU A 50 -13.60 14.62 0.27
C LEU A 50 -14.37 15.52 -0.73
N GLY A 51 -15.70 15.40 -0.79
CA GLY A 51 -16.57 16.28 -1.59
C GLY A 51 -17.13 15.65 -2.87
N PHE A 52 -16.93 14.35 -3.11
CA PHE A 52 -17.49 13.67 -4.28
C PHE A 52 -19.03 13.59 -4.19
N GLY A 53 -19.71 14.12 -5.21
CA GLY A 53 -21.16 14.09 -5.36
C GLY A 53 -21.71 12.68 -5.63
N ASN A 54 -23.03 12.49 -5.51
CA ASN A 54 -23.69 11.20 -5.78
C ASN A 54 -23.94 10.95 -7.28
N ASP A 55 -23.80 12.00 -8.08
CA ASP A 55 -23.74 12.01 -9.54
C ASP A 55 -22.44 11.40 -10.10
N VAL A 56 -21.38 11.33 -9.29
CA VAL A 56 -20.08 10.77 -9.68
C VAL A 56 -20.21 9.28 -10.04
N HIS A 57 -19.72 8.92 -11.22
CA HIS A 57 -19.61 7.53 -11.65
C HIS A 57 -18.44 6.83 -10.93
N ILE A 58 -18.73 5.74 -10.21
CA ILE A 58 -17.71 4.89 -9.57
C ILE A 58 -17.56 3.60 -10.36
N TYR A 59 -16.34 3.34 -10.84
CA TYR A 59 -15.92 2.03 -11.33
C TYR A 59 -15.16 1.27 -10.24
N VAL A 60 -15.57 0.04 -9.93
CA VAL A 60 -14.88 -0.83 -8.96
C VAL A 60 -14.02 -1.86 -9.69
N ALA A 61 -12.72 -1.58 -9.77
CA ALA A 61 -11.68 -2.51 -10.16
C ALA A 61 -11.38 -3.49 -9.00
N SER A 62 -12.15 -4.57 -8.89
CA SER A 62 -11.95 -5.62 -7.90
C SER A 62 -12.37 -6.98 -8.45
N GLY A 63 -11.77 -8.05 -7.92
CA GLY A 63 -12.40 -9.37 -7.98
C GLY A 63 -13.62 -9.44 -7.04
N GLU A 64 -14.15 -10.65 -6.83
CA GLU A 64 -15.27 -10.89 -5.91
C GLU A 64 -15.01 -10.27 -4.52
N VAL A 65 -15.81 -9.26 -4.17
CA VAL A 65 -15.73 -8.57 -2.88
C VAL A 65 -16.34 -9.47 -1.82
N TYR A 66 -15.68 -9.61 -0.66
CA TYR A 66 -16.20 -10.45 0.43
C TYR A 66 -17.57 -9.94 0.90
N GLY A 67 -18.57 -10.83 0.97
CA GLY A 67 -19.98 -10.50 1.24
C GLY A 67 -20.75 -9.95 0.02
N GLY A 68 -20.08 -9.77 -1.12
CA GLY A 68 -20.70 -9.44 -2.40
C GLY A 68 -21.56 -8.18 -2.36
N GLU A 69 -22.79 -8.31 -2.87
CA GLU A 69 -23.76 -7.23 -2.99
C GLU A 69 -24.15 -6.59 -1.64
N GLU A 70 -24.18 -7.35 -0.54
CA GLU A 70 -24.52 -6.81 0.79
C GLU A 70 -23.46 -5.79 1.26
N THR A 71 -22.18 -6.14 1.12
CA THR A 71 -21.07 -5.24 1.47
C THR A 71 -21.01 -4.03 0.54
N LEU A 72 -21.34 -4.22 -0.74
CA LEU A 72 -21.35 -3.14 -1.74
C LEU A 72 -22.59 -2.22 -1.65
N ALA A 73 -23.69 -2.65 -1.02
CA ALA A 73 -24.94 -1.89 -0.94
C ALA A 73 -24.73 -0.48 -0.34
N HIS A 74 -23.91 -0.36 0.70
CA HIS A 74 -23.58 0.93 1.33
C HIS A 74 -22.85 1.88 0.36
N LEU A 75 -21.93 1.36 -0.46
CA LEU A 75 -21.21 2.15 -1.46
C LEU A 75 -22.14 2.57 -2.61
N LYS A 76 -23.00 1.66 -3.09
CA LYS A 76 -24.02 1.94 -4.12
C LYS A 76 -25.07 2.95 -3.65
N ALA A 77 -25.43 2.95 -2.37
CA ALA A 77 -26.35 3.94 -1.79
C ALA A 77 -25.76 5.36 -1.76
N LEU A 78 -24.44 5.49 -1.57
CA LEU A 78 -23.74 6.78 -1.61
C LEU A 78 -23.44 7.24 -3.05
N PHE A 79 -23.24 6.31 -3.98
CA PHE A 79 -22.89 6.53 -5.38
C PHE A 79 -23.72 5.62 -6.29
N PRO A 80 -24.95 6.02 -6.67
CA PRO A 80 -25.85 5.21 -7.50
C PRO A 80 -25.32 4.91 -8.91
N ASN A 81 -24.45 5.76 -9.45
CA ASN A 81 -23.77 5.55 -10.73
C ASN A 81 -22.59 4.56 -10.58
N PHE A 82 -22.91 3.33 -10.18
CA PHE A 82 -21.96 2.27 -9.84
C PHE A 82 -21.73 1.32 -11.02
N HIS A 83 -20.46 1.03 -11.32
CA HIS A 83 -20.03 0.22 -12.44
C HIS A 83 -18.98 -0.83 -12.04
N THR A 84 -19.11 -2.02 -12.61
CA THR A 84 -18.08 -3.06 -12.70
C THR A 84 -17.83 -3.43 -14.17
N LYS A 85 -16.81 -4.25 -14.45
CA LYS A 85 -16.54 -4.73 -15.80
C LYS A 85 -17.75 -5.43 -16.45
N GLU A 86 -18.55 -6.16 -15.68
CA GLU A 86 -19.78 -6.84 -16.13
C GLU A 86 -20.94 -5.89 -16.44
N THR A 87 -20.88 -4.63 -15.98
CA THR A 87 -21.91 -3.62 -16.27
C THR A 87 -21.58 -2.73 -17.47
N ILE A 88 -20.31 -2.67 -17.87
CA ILE A 88 -19.82 -1.79 -18.96
C ILE A 88 -19.43 -2.56 -20.23
N ALA A 89 -19.38 -3.89 -20.18
CA ALA A 89 -19.08 -4.77 -21.31
C ALA A 89 -20.05 -5.95 -21.34
N SER A 90 -20.33 -6.46 -22.53
CA SER A 90 -21.17 -7.65 -22.73
C SER A 90 -20.46 -8.93 -22.24
N LYS A 91 -21.24 -10.00 -22.05
CA LYS A 91 -20.68 -11.31 -21.64
C LYS A 91 -19.80 -11.89 -22.74
N GLU A 92 -20.17 -11.62 -23.98
CA GLU A 92 -19.51 -12.03 -25.21
C GLU A 92 -18.12 -11.37 -25.32
N GLU A 93 -18.02 -10.05 -25.13
CA GLU A 93 -16.75 -9.33 -25.08
C GLU A 93 -15.86 -9.79 -23.91
N LEU A 94 -16.45 -10.06 -22.74
CA LEU A 94 -15.69 -10.53 -21.57
C LEU A 94 -15.20 -11.99 -21.72
N ALA A 95 -15.89 -12.83 -22.49
CA ALA A 95 -15.51 -14.23 -22.70
C ALA A 95 -14.16 -14.40 -23.41
N GLU A 96 -13.75 -13.44 -24.25
CA GLU A 96 -12.44 -13.45 -24.91
C GLU A 96 -11.26 -13.33 -23.92
N PHE A 97 -11.52 -12.76 -22.74
CA PHE A 97 -10.52 -12.49 -21.70
C PHE A 97 -10.66 -13.42 -20.49
N SER A 98 -11.84 -14.00 -20.25
CA SER A 98 -12.18 -14.74 -19.01
C SER A 98 -11.29 -15.96 -18.72
N SER A 99 -10.66 -16.55 -19.75
CA SER A 99 -9.72 -17.67 -19.58
C SER A 99 -8.43 -17.29 -18.83
N TYR A 100 -8.13 -16.00 -18.69
CA TYR A 100 -6.90 -15.51 -18.04
C TYR A 100 -7.20 -14.34 -17.10
N SER A 101 -7.02 -14.56 -15.79
CA SER A 101 -7.21 -13.52 -14.76
C SER A 101 -6.36 -12.27 -15.00
N SER A 102 -5.16 -12.42 -15.55
CA SER A 102 -4.29 -11.31 -15.95
C SER A 102 -4.88 -10.44 -17.06
N ARG A 103 -5.60 -11.03 -18.03
CA ARG A 103 -6.29 -10.28 -19.10
C ARG A 103 -7.54 -9.58 -18.55
N MET A 104 -8.28 -10.23 -17.66
CA MET A 104 -9.41 -9.59 -16.96
C MET A 104 -8.95 -8.38 -16.14
N ALA A 105 -7.84 -8.48 -15.41
CA ALA A 105 -7.24 -7.37 -14.67
C ALA A 105 -6.63 -6.27 -15.58
N ALA A 106 -6.23 -6.61 -16.81
CA ALA A 106 -5.77 -5.60 -17.78
C ALA A 106 -6.92 -4.69 -18.24
N LEU A 107 -8.16 -5.19 -18.32
CA LEU A 107 -9.34 -4.36 -18.58
C LEU A 107 -9.56 -3.36 -17.43
N ASP A 108 -9.49 -3.82 -16.18
CA ASP A 108 -9.59 -2.95 -15.00
C ASP A 108 -8.48 -1.89 -14.98
N PHE A 109 -7.25 -2.27 -15.36
CA PHE A 109 -6.12 -1.34 -15.48
C PHE A 109 -6.38 -0.23 -16.50
N ILE A 110 -6.95 -0.56 -17.66
CA ILE A 110 -7.28 0.43 -18.70
C ILE A 110 -8.34 1.41 -18.17
N VAL A 111 -9.39 0.94 -17.51
CA VAL A 111 -10.43 1.83 -16.95
C VAL A 111 -9.84 2.74 -15.87
N CYS A 112 -9.00 2.22 -14.96
CA CYS A 112 -8.34 3.03 -13.93
C CYS A 112 -7.24 3.97 -14.45
N ASP A 113 -6.62 3.68 -15.59
CA ASP A 113 -5.72 4.61 -16.29
C ASP A 113 -6.50 5.76 -16.94
N LYS A 114 -7.69 5.47 -17.48
CA LYS A 114 -8.53 6.44 -18.18
C LYS A 114 -9.42 7.29 -17.29
N SER A 115 -9.82 6.83 -16.09
CA SER A 115 -10.62 7.61 -15.13
C SER A 115 -9.96 8.95 -14.74
N ASP A 116 -10.77 9.93 -14.33
CA ASP A 116 -10.29 11.24 -13.87
C ASP A 116 -9.54 11.12 -12.55
N VAL A 117 -10.12 10.41 -11.59
CA VAL A 117 -9.53 10.08 -10.29
C VAL A 117 -9.41 8.56 -10.16
N PHE A 118 -8.33 8.09 -9.54
CA PHE A 118 -8.16 6.69 -9.13
C PHE A 118 -8.02 6.61 -7.62
N VAL A 119 -8.57 5.58 -6.99
CA VAL A 119 -8.56 5.41 -5.52
C VAL A 119 -8.01 4.02 -5.21
N THR A 120 -6.93 3.98 -4.44
CA THR A 120 -6.25 2.74 -4.07
C THR A 120 -6.80 2.20 -2.75
N ASN A 121 -7.50 1.06 -2.74
CA ASN A 121 -7.93 0.44 -1.47
C ASN A 121 -6.88 -0.53 -0.88
N ASN A 122 -5.94 -0.98 -1.71
CA ASN A 122 -4.77 -1.76 -1.28
C ASN A 122 -3.50 -1.19 -1.94
N ASN A 123 -2.33 -1.58 -1.44
CA ASN A 123 -1.04 -1.19 -2.02
C ASN A 123 -0.45 -2.30 -2.91
N GLY A 124 -1.30 -2.96 -3.72
CA GLY A 124 -0.89 -4.02 -4.63
C GLY A 124 -0.11 -3.51 -5.86
N ASN A 125 0.46 -4.42 -6.64
CA ASN A 125 1.29 -4.07 -7.80
C ASN A 125 0.54 -3.20 -8.83
N MET A 126 -0.73 -3.50 -9.10
CA MET A 126 -1.60 -2.68 -9.95
C MET A 126 -1.71 -1.23 -9.46
N ALA A 127 -1.88 -1.03 -8.15
CA ALA A 127 -1.96 0.30 -7.54
C ALA A 127 -0.66 1.08 -7.69
N LYS A 128 0.50 0.44 -7.48
CA LYS A 128 1.83 1.04 -7.68
C LYS A 128 2.05 1.47 -9.14
N ILE A 129 1.76 0.60 -10.10
CA ILE A 129 1.94 0.86 -11.53
C ILE A 129 1.01 2.00 -11.98
N LEU A 130 -0.27 1.98 -11.58
CA LEU A 130 -1.21 3.05 -11.90
C LEU A 130 -0.81 4.38 -11.26
N ALA A 131 -0.35 4.40 -10.00
CA ALA A 131 0.10 5.62 -9.35
C ALA A 131 1.31 6.25 -10.08
N GLY A 132 2.31 5.45 -10.46
CA GLY A 132 3.44 5.92 -11.25
C GLY A 132 3.02 6.41 -12.64
N LYS A 133 2.24 5.62 -13.37
CA LYS A 133 1.79 5.98 -14.71
C LYS A 133 0.94 7.25 -14.72
N ARG A 134 -0.07 7.33 -13.83
CA ARG A 134 -0.94 8.50 -13.69
C ARG A 134 -0.20 9.73 -13.16
N ARG A 135 0.93 9.57 -12.46
CA ARG A 135 1.77 10.70 -12.03
C ARG A 135 2.54 11.33 -13.20
N TYR A 136 3.19 10.51 -14.03
CA TYR A 136 4.14 11.00 -15.04
C TYR A 136 3.59 11.13 -16.47
N PHE A 137 2.56 10.36 -16.85
CA PHE A 137 1.99 10.37 -18.21
C PHE A 137 0.70 11.20 -18.28
N GLY A 138 0.83 12.52 -18.11
CA GLY A 138 -0.29 13.47 -18.16
C GLY A 138 -1.09 13.50 -16.86
N HIS A 139 -0.41 13.92 -15.78
CA HIS A 139 -0.84 13.90 -14.37
C HIS A 139 -2.36 13.78 -14.13
N LYS A 140 -2.76 12.71 -13.44
CA LYS A 140 -4.11 12.52 -12.91
C LYS A 140 -4.09 12.11 -11.43
N PRO A 141 -4.98 12.67 -10.59
CA PRO A 141 -5.05 12.35 -9.17
C PRO A 141 -5.15 10.84 -8.88
N THR A 142 -4.39 10.38 -7.90
CA THR A 142 -4.43 9.01 -7.37
C THR A 142 -4.51 9.08 -5.85
N ILE A 143 -5.72 8.93 -5.33
CA ILE A 143 -6.01 9.02 -3.90
C ILE A 143 -5.57 7.72 -3.22
N ARG A 144 -4.83 7.88 -2.12
CA ARG A 144 -4.46 6.80 -1.21
C ARG A 144 -5.08 7.04 0.16
N PRO A 145 -5.89 6.13 0.72
CA PRO A 145 -6.38 6.26 2.08
C PRO A 145 -5.20 6.31 3.08
N ASN A 146 -5.21 7.30 3.96
CA ASN A 146 -4.37 7.34 5.15
C ASN A 146 -4.98 6.40 6.21
N SER A 147 -5.02 5.09 5.91
CA SER A 147 -5.79 4.08 6.65
C SER A 147 -5.49 4.08 8.15
N LYS A 148 -4.25 4.40 8.57
CA LYS A 148 -3.85 4.50 9.97
C LYS A 148 -4.58 5.63 10.73
N LYS A 149 -4.75 6.80 10.09
CA LYS A 149 -5.49 7.94 10.69
C LYS A 149 -6.99 7.81 10.48
N LEU A 150 -7.43 7.46 9.26
CA LEU A 150 -8.85 7.28 8.91
C LEU A 150 -9.54 6.23 9.80
N TYR A 151 -8.86 5.12 10.13
CA TYR A 151 -9.41 4.10 11.03
C TYR A 151 -9.93 4.64 12.36
N ARG A 152 -9.25 5.64 12.96
CA ARG A 152 -9.70 6.25 14.21
C ARG A 152 -10.96 7.09 13.99
N LEU A 153 -10.99 7.89 12.92
CA LEU A 153 -12.15 8.70 12.55
C LEU A 153 -13.41 7.85 12.27
N PHE A 154 -13.26 6.66 11.68
CA PHE A 154 -14.40 5.76 11.47
C PHE A 154 -14.96 5.17 12.78
N LEU A 155 -14.12 4.91 13.79
CA LEU A 155 -14.59 4.49 15.12
C LEU A 155 -15.31 5.61 15.89
N GLU A 156 -14.88 6.85 15.68
CA GLU A 156 -15.38 8.03 16.39
C GLU A 156 -16.52 8.74 15.64
N ARG A 157 -16.88 8.26 14.43
CA ARG A 157 -17.88 8.86 13.53
C ARG A 157 -19.19 9.20 14.23
N ASP A 158 -19.73 8.27 14.99
CA ASP A 158 -21.05 8.40 15.61
C ASP A 158 -21.05 9.37 16.81
N ASN A 159 -19.87 9.85 17.24
CA ASN A 159 -19.69 10.84 18.30
C ASN A 159 -19.55 12.29 17.78
N MET A 160 -19.65 12.53 16.47
CA MET A 160 -19.43 13.84 15.84
C MET A 160 -20.43 14.13 14.71
N THR A 161 -20.57 15.41 14.32
CA THR A 161 -21.39 15.76 13.15
C THR A 161 -20.70 15.41 11.84
N TRP A 162 -21.48 15.32 10.75
CA TRP A 162 -20.95 15.05 9.42
C TRP A 162 -19.91 16.10 8.96
N GLU A 163 -20.11 17.37 9.30
CA GLU A 163 -19.22 18.47 8.93
C GLU A 163 -17.87 18.34 9.65
N ALA A 164 -17.91 17.99 10.94
CA ALA A 164 -16.72 17.73 11.75
C ALA A 164 -15.96 16.50 11.24
N PHE A 165 -16.66 15.39 10.97
CA PHE A 165 -16.09 14.18 10.37
C PHE A 165 -15.43 14.50 9.03
N ALA A 166 -16.16 15.16 8.12
CA ALA A 166 -15.66 15.45 6.78
C ALA A 166 -14.47 16.42 6.79
N SER A 167 -14.46 17.39 7.70
CA SER A 167 -13.31 18.29 7.91
C SER A 167 -12.06 17.54 8.40
N GLN A 168 -12.23 16.61 9.35
CA GLN A 168 -11.13 15.77 9.83
C GLN A 168 -10.62 14.81 8.75
N VAL A 169 -11.50 14.17 7.98
CA VAL A 169 -11.12 13.33 6.83
C VAL A 169 -10.28 14.10 5.82
N ARG A 170 -10.71 15.30 5.42
CA ARG A 170 -9.92 16.17 4.53
C ARG A 170 -8.55 16.48 5.12
N THR A 171 -8.48 16.80 6.41
CA THR A 171 -7.22 17.11 7.11
C THR A 171 -6.26 15.92 7.13
N VAL A 172 -6.74 14.70 7.40
CA VAL A 172 -5.85 13.51 7.44
C VAL A 172 -5.45 12.99 6.06
N GLN A 173 -6.16 13.38 5.00
CA GLN A 173 -5.87 13.05 3.61
C GLN A 173 -4.92 14.04 2.90
N ILE A 174 -4.54 15.15 3.54
CA ILE A 174 -3.51 16.07 2.99
C ILE A 174 -2.21 15.29 2.75
N GLY A 175 -1.68 15.39 1.52
CA GLY A 175 -0.48 14.65 1.09
C GLY A 175 -0.74 13.20 0.63
N PHE A 176 -2.00 12.79 0.47
CA PHE A 176 -2.39 11.47 -0.05
C PHE A 176 -3.41 11.57 -1.21
N MET A 177 -3.50 12.73 -1.87
CA MET A 177 -4.45 12.98 -2.95
C MET A 177 -3.87 12.70 -4.36
N GLY A 178 -2.59 12.34 -4.45
CA GLY A 178 -1.89 12.08 -5.70
C GLY A 178 -1.31 13.34 -6.36
N GLU A 179 -0.93 14.35 -5.57
CA GLU A 179 -0.25 15.55 -6.06
C GLU A 179 1.08 15.19 -6.76
N PRO A 180 1.52 15.94 -7.80
CA PRO A 180 2.78 15.67 -8.49
C PRO A 180 3.99 15.68 -7.54
N ASN A 181 3.95 16.63 -6.59
CA ASN A 181 4.99 16.88 -5.59
C ASN A 181 4.56 16.36 -4.20
N GLU A 182 3.97 15.17 -4.11
CA GLU A 182 3.88 14.46 -2.82
C GLU A 182 5.30 14.28 -2.26
N ALA A 183 5.61 15.01 -1.19
CA ALA A 183 6.96 15.16 -0.68
C ALA A 183 7.51 13.88 -0.03
N THR A 184 8.11 13.00 -0.82
CA THR A 184 8.95 11.91 -0.32
C THR A 184 10.24 12.51 0.24
N ARG A 185 10.35 12.64 1.57
CA ARG A 185 11.59 13.11 2.21
C ARG A 185 12.59 11.96 2.36
N GLY A 186 13.20 11.55 1.26
CA GLY A 186 14.26 10.55 1.22
C GLY A 186 14.54 10.02 -0.19
N GLN A 187 15.83 10.02 -0.57
CA GLN A 187 16.40 9.46 -1.81
C GLN A 187 15.87 10.05 -3.13
N THR A 188 16.37 11.24 -3.46
CA THR A 188 16.91 11.45 -4.81
C THR A 188 18.26 10.74 -4.91
N SER A 189 18.25 9.45 -5.29
CA SER A 189 19.41 8.86 -5.95
C SER A 189 19.40 9.34 -7.40
N GLU A 190 20.39 10.14 -7.76
CA GLU A 190 20.63 10.57 -9.14
C GLU A 190 21.18 9.39 -9.95
N ASP A 191 20.29 8.51 -10.43
CA ASP A 191 20.65 7.41 -11.34
C ASP A 191 19.69 7.36 -12.54
N THR A 192 19.54 8.49 -13.24
CA THR A 192 19.04 8.49 -14.63
C THR A 192 20.09 7.93 -15.57
N ALA A 193 20.24 6.60 -15.59
CA ALA A 193 21.00 5.88 -16.61
C ALA A 193 20.24 5.87 -17.95
N THR A 194 20.23 7.01 -18.66
CA THR A 194 19.84 7.05 -20.07
C THR A 194 20.89 6.35 -20.92
N ILE A 195 20.60 5.11 -21.35
CA ILE A 195 21.37 4.43 -22.39
C ILE A 195 20.96 5.01 -23.74
N ASP A 196 21.67 6.06 -24.15
CA ASP A 196 21.51 6.68 -25.47
C ASP A 196 22.30 5.86 -26.50
N ASN A 197 21.65 4.90 -27.16
CA ASN A 197 22.28 4.09 -28.20
C ASN A 197 22.63 4.95 -29.43
N LYS A 198 23.92 5.27 -29.58
CA LYS A 198 24.51 5.77 -30.83
C LYS A 198 25.68 4.86 -31.22
N ASN A 199 25.59 4.27 -32.40
CA ASN A 199 26.59 3.34 -32.94
C ASN A 199 27.80 4.04 -33.56
N ASP A 200 28.86 3.24 -33.76
CA ASP A 200 30.00 3.39 -34.69
C ASP A 200 31.19 4.32 -34.29
N PRO A 201 32.44 4.00 -34.72
CA PRO A 201 33.17 2.82 -34.23
C PRO A 201 34.68 3.05 -33.93
N ASP A 202 35.30 2.06 -33.26
CA ASP A 202 36.73 1.68 -33.26
C ASP A 202 37.83 2.70 -32.88
N GLN A 203 38.46 2.49 -31.71
CA GLN A 203 39.93 2.36 -31.54
C GLN A 203 40.36 2.16 -30.07
N GLY A 204 41.40 1.34 -29.85
CA GLY A 204 42.35 1.53 -28.74
C GLY A 204 42.22 0.61 -27.53
N THR A 205 43.03 -0.45 -27.51
CA THR A 205 43.26 -1.34 -26.35
C THR A 205 44.04 -0.64 -25.23
N GLU A 206 43.65 -0.83 -23.96
CA GLU A 206 44.63 -1.16 -22.91
C GLU A 206 44.00 -1.96 -21.76
N VAL A 207 44.79 -2.85 -21.17
CA VAL A 207 44.35 -3.86 -20.20
C VAL A 207 44.87 -3.48 -18.82
N TYR A 208 44.00 -3.54 -17.80
CA TYR A 208 44.45 -3.68 -16.40
C TYR A 208 43.73 -4.85 -15.74
N SER A 209 44.53 -5.73 -15.14
CA SER A 209 44.13 -7.04 -14.62
C SER A 209 43.62 -6.98 -13.18
N GLY A 210 42.54 -7.71 -12.89
CA GLY A 210 42.12 -8.10 -11.54
C GLY A 210 41.49 -9.49 -11.59
N GLU A 211 42.02 -10.43 -10.82
CA GLU A 211 41.66 -11.85 -10.85
C GLU A 211 40.65 -12.23 -9.75
N GLY A 212 39.72 -13.14 -10.07
CA GLY A 212 38.93 -13.93 -9.10
C GLY A 212 37.77 -13.19 -8.40
N ASN A 213 36.65 -13.82 -8.03
CA ASN A 213 36.24 -15.22 -8.18
C ASN A 213 34.72 -15.32 -8.44
N ASP A 214 34.29 -16.46 -8.95
CA ASP A 214 32.89 -16.86 -9.09
C ASP A 214 32.37 -17.38 -7.73
N ASP A 215 31.44 -16.66 -7.11
CA ASP A 215 30.68 -17.09 -5.94
C ASP A 215 29.19 -16.82 -6.18
N GLY A 216 28.38 -17.87 -6.17
CA GLY A 216 26.98 -17.82 -6.60
C GLY A 216 26.07 -17.06 -5.64
N TYR A 217 25.36 -16.06 -6.15
CA TYR A 217 24.32 -15.35 -5.41
C TYR A 217 23.05 -16.19 -5.27
N SER A 218 22.63 -16.44 -4.03
CA SER A 218 21.29 -16.88 -3.71
C SER A 218 20.26 -15.80 -4.08
N GLU A 219 19.14 -16.21 -4.70
CA GLU A 219 17.98 -15.33 -4.88
C GLU A 219 17.24 -15.17 -3.53
N ASP A 220 17.81 -14.37 -2.63
CA ASP A 220 17.10 -13.91 -1.45
C ASP A 220 16.05 -12.85 -1.86
N GLU A 221 14.77 -13.24 -1.87
CA GLU A 221 13.65 -12.33 -2.12
C GLU A 221 13.70 -11.14 -1.15
N PHE A 222 14.08 -9.97 -1.66
CA PHE A 222 14.16 -8.74 -0.87
C PHE A 222 12.74 -8.30 -0.48
N ASP A 223 12.30 -8.59 0.75
CA ASP A 223 10.97 -8.21 1.24
C ASP A 223 10.85 -6.69 1.40
N LEU A 224 10.37 -6.04 0.33
CA LEU A 224 10.05 -4.62 0.28
C LEU A 224 8.89 -4.19 1.21
N SER A 225 8.47 -5.03 2.17
CA SER A 225 7.52 -4.65 3.24
C SER A 225 8.15 -3.84 4.39
N GLU A 226 9.48 -3.77 4.45
CA GLU A 226 10.28 -3.05 5.48
C GLU A 226 10.60 -1.58 5.13
N ALA A 227 10.01 -1.00 4.07
CA ALA A 227 10.08 0.44 3.80
C ALA A 227 9.24 1.24 4.84
N GLU A 228 9.76 1.33 6.07
CA GLU A 228 9.12 2.01 7.20
C GLU A 228 9.32 3.53 7.08
N TYR A 229 8.23 4.25 6.82
CA TYR A 229 8.23 5.71 6.76
C TYR A 229 8.44 6.28 8.17
N PRO A 230 9.48 7.10 8.42
CA PRO A 230 9.69 7.73 9.72
C PRO A 230 8.61 8.78 10.00
N GLU A 231 7.83 8.55 11.06
CA GLU A 231 6.87 9.54 11.57
C GLU A 231 7.59 10.54 12.46
N TYR A 232 7.45 11.84 12.17
CA TYR A 232 7.84 12.91 13.10
C TYR A 232 6.64 13.34 13.94
N ASP A 233 6.84 13.30 15.27
CA ASP A 233 5.91 13.82 16.26
C ASP A 233 6.04 15.34 16.34
N ASN A 234 4.92 16.05 16.15
CA ASN A 234 4.85 17.51 16.27
C ASN A 234 4.27 17.89 17.64
N GLY A 235 5.03 17.62 18.70
CA GLY A 235 4.75 18.09 20.04
C GLY A 235 5.00 19.59 20.19
N ILE A 236 4.04 20.30 20.79
CA ILE A 236 4.15 21.73 21.13
C ILE A 236 5.20 21.91 22.25
N PRO A 237 6.14 22.87 22.17
CA PRO A 237 7.20 23.00 23.15
C PRO A 237 6.75 23.72 24.43
N GLU A 238 6.82 23.03 25.57
CA GLU A 238 6.67 23.65 26.90
C GLU A 238 8.02 23.73 27.65
N ARG A 239 8.14 24.68 28.59
CA ARG A 239 9.43 25.20 29.07
C ARG A 239 10.11 24.36 30.16
N VAL A 240 11.41 24.11 29.92
CA VAL A 240 12.54 23.96 30.86
C VAL A 240 12.25 24.02 32.37
N SER A 241 12.67 22.98 33.08
CA SER A 241 13.46 23.13 34.33
C SER A 241 14.35 21.90 34.56
N ALA A 242 15.60 22.15 34.94
CA ALA A 242 16.63 21.14 35.09
C ALA A 242 16.88 20.77 36.55
N ASN A 243 17.33 19.53 36.82
CA ASN A 243 18.32 19.29 37.86
C ASN A 243 19.10 17.98 37.64
N ARG A 244 20.37 17.98 38.08
CA ARG A 244 21.33 16.88 37.95
C ARG A 244 21.39 16.01 39.22
N LYS A 245 21.77 14.74 39.04
CA LYS A 245 22.74 13.90 39.81
C LYS A 245 22.27 12.43 39.83
N ASP A 246 23.10 11.41 40.09
CA ASP A 246 24.48 11.02 39.70
C ASP A 246 24.73 9.60 40.29
N SER A 247 25.74 8.86 39.82
CA SER A 247 26.23 7.53 40.30
C SER A 247 25.27 6.31 40.14
N GLY A 248 25.76 5.09 39.88
CA GLY A 248 27.13 4.63 39.63
C GLY A 248 27.21 3.11 39.30
N SER A 249 28.34 2.69 38.70
CA SER A 249 28.94 1.33 38.49
C SER A 249 28.21 0.04 38.97
N VAL A 250 28.40 -1.14 38.34
CA VAL A 250 29.63 -1.99 38.47
C VAL A 250 29.74 -3.11 37.39
N LEU A 251 30.90 -3.13 36.73
CA LEU A 251 31.76 -4.24 36.23
C LEU A 251 31.20 -5.59 35.70
N LYS A 252 31.72 -5.99 34.52
CA LYS A 252 31.94 -7.40 34.09
C LYS A 252 33.27 -7.94 34.68
N PRO A 253 33.50 -9.27 34.72
CA PRO A 253 34.06 -10.02 33.56
C PRO A 253 33.44 -11.44 33.37
N ASP A 254 33.97 -12.33 32.51
CA ASP A 254 34.02 -12.36 31.02
C ASP A 254 34.44 -13.81 30.59
N GLN A 255 35.12 -14.08 29.46
CA GLN A 255 35.31 -15.44 28.87
C GLN A 255 36.65 -16.14 29.21
N PRO A 256 36.79 -17.45 28.89
CA PRO A 256 37.57 -17.78 27.67
C PRO A 256 37.03 -18.94 26.77
N GLU A 257 37.66 -19.00 25.58
CA GLU A 257 37.82 -20.09 24.59
C GLU A 257 38.38 -21.41 25.18
N LEU A 258 38.50 -22.58 24.52
CA LEU A 258 38.20 -23.15 23.18
C LEU A 258 38.27 -24.71 23.31
N GLU A 259 37.96 -25.45 22.22
CA GLU A 259 38.49 -26.79 21.79
C GLU A 259 37.46 -27.84 21.31
N GLU A 260 37.98 -28.77 20.50
CA GLU A 260 37.30 -29.66 19.55
C GLU A 260 36.78 -30.98 20.17
N ILE A 261 35.97 -31.75 19.42
CA ILE A 261 36.35 -33.09 18.89
C ILE A 261 35.19 -33.73 18.08
N VAL A 262 35.56 -34.50 17.05
CA VAL A 262 34.71 -35.21 16.09
C VAL A 262 34.56 -36.70 16.44
N SER A 263 33.38 -37.29 16.24
CA SER A 263 33.05 -38.72 15.96
C SER A 263 31.55 -38.96 16.28
N ASP A 264 30.77 -39.79 15.57
CA ASP A 264 30.95 -40.59 14.34
C ASP A 264 29.61 -40.53 13.54
#